data_AF-A0A1E7Z904-F1
#
_entry.id   AF-A0A1E7Z904-F1
#
_cell.length_a   1.000
_cell.length_b   1.000
_cell.length_c   1.000
_cell.angle_alpha   90.00
_cell.angle_beta   90.00
_cell.angle_gamma   90.00
#
_symmetry.space_group_name_H-M   'P 1'
#
loop_
_entity.id
_entity.type
_entity.pdbx_description
1 polymer ?
#
loop_
_entity_poly.entity_id
_entity_poly.type
_entity_poly.pdbx_seq_one_letter_code
_entity_poly.pdbx_strand_id
1 'polypeptide(L)'
;MAIVQKTPRSVKHTVLISFLITAFAGCTSIQSQAEIVNNSDTSQAAPFTNGLSPEVVPLIESVSIRLPDIAEDTINNVQFREEGTISWQDAYNLLWDPKSQQFTGNIVYLDADTAYEVKIHVENAVDAYEEVFQFRTRTNTPPIDPQKVYYLSDIYSGGVLDLEALNIEGSEGAWAKIVGDANHPVEVGLDDKFAVDIGNNSYVYFENITVKGGLIHAIKAKDAHHIWINGCDVSGYGRPANFIRDGKAYYSEDDTQPINYDSGIYFSTSGVVTIENCAIHSPRMGANSWGAGHPMGPNAMLIYANHREERYRGQYIIRNNRFYGSPEKRFNDVIESRVNGRVYGGFIRDSAVYNNYFAYANDDIIELDGGQNNVLFYDNEIEQAYCGISAAPNLGGNSFIFNNYIHNLGDERGKAWGAVKVGGYKEGQSGRVNIFNNLIVTSSNGIAKAGFNGSSEFLVAAKDNIMIHDVQWSNMGYGIYDTSQLTSTVYNNNYIFNSETDRPEYVAAEVEDFKYYQDLNSTLADEISNAGSYFLLPGEHQGNNNLSKSIDGKLAVGKTE
;
A
#
# COMPACT_ATOMS: atom_id res chain seq x y z
N MET A 1 -28.52 28.50 34.13
CA MET A 1 -28.60 29.90 34.62
C MET A 1 -27.17 30.42 34.72
N ALA A 2 -26.93 31.61 34.18
CA ALA A 2 -25.62 32.10 33.75
C ALA A 2 -24.65 32.50 34.89
N ILE A 3 -23.38 32.16 34.65
CA ILE A 3 -22.12 32.94 34.74
C ILE A 3 -22.08 34.16 35.69
N VAL A 4 -20.95 34.25 36.42
CA VAL A 4 -20.00 35.40 36.54
C VAL A 4 -19.52 35.50 38.03
N GLN A 5 -18.24 35.47 38.45
CA GLN A 5 -17.10 36.37 38.14
C GLN A 5 -15.82 35.99 38.94
N LYS A 6 -14.65 36.44 38.42
CA LYS A 6 -13.43 36.97 39.11
C LYS A 6 -12.29 36.03 39.62
N THR A 7 -11.18 36.11 38.88
CA THR A 7 -9.73 36.06 39.25
C THR A 7 -9.34 36.99 40.43
N PRO A 8 -8.13 36.99 41.06
CA PRO A 8 -6.79 36.67 40.50
C PRO A 8 -5.65 36.14 41.46
N ARG A 9 -4.44 35.98 40.88
CA ARG A 9 -3.05 36.17 41.40
C ARG A 9 -2.20 35.02 42.00
N SER A 10 -1.04 34.85 41.32
CA SER A 10 0.36 34.59 41.75
C SER A 10 0.63 33.38 42.67
N VAL A 11 1.65 32.56 42.40
CA VAL A 11 3.05 32.78 42.82
C VAL A 11 4.04 32.02 41.91
N LYS A 12 5.16 32.67 41.59
CA LYS A 12 6.37 32.12 40.94
C LYS A 12 7.18 31.28 41.94
N HIS A 13 7.83 30.19 41.52
CA HIS A 13 9.10 29.75 42.10
C HIS A 13 10.02 29.18 41.00
N THR A 14 11.22 29.76 40.93
CA THR A 14 12.37 29.41 40.10
C THR A 14 13.31 28.55 40.94
N VAL A 15 13.86 27.45 40.41
CA VAL A 15 15.10 26.86 40.93
C VAL A 15 16.02 26.52 39.76
N LEU A 16 17.12 27.27 39.68
CA LEU A 16 18.35 26.95 38.97
C LEU A 16 19.20 26.04 39.86
N ILE A 17 19.81 24.99 39.32
CA ILE A 17 21.14 24.51 39.76
C ILE A 17 21.95 24.10 38.53
N SER A 18 23.21 24.53 38.51
CA SER A 18 24.16 24.43 37.41
C SER A 18 25.46 23.77 37.88
N PHE A 19 26.07 23.01 36.97
CA PHE A 19 27.48 22.59 36.81
C PHE A 19 28.20 21.72 37.84
N LEU A 20 28.85 20.64 37.34
CA LEU A 20 30.30 20.49 37.43
C LEU A 20 30.86 19.50 36.38
N ILE A 21 31.99 19.88 35.77
CA ILE A 21 32.84 19.12 34.84
C ILE A 21 34.14 18.75 35.58
N THR A 22 34.64 17.49 35.48
CA THR A 22 36.08 17.17 35.24
C THR A 22 36.35 15.67 35.03
N ALA A 23 36.74 15.32 33.80
CA ALA A 23 37.92 14.57 33.32
C ALA A 23 38.58 13.35 34.04
N PHE A 24 38.73 12.29 33.21
CA PHE A 24 39.85 11.32 32.99
C PHE A 24 40.21 10.21 34.02
N ALA A 25 40.08 8.94 33.62
CA ALA A 25 41.12 8.12 32.94
C ALA A 25 40.83 6.59 32.99
N GLY A 26 41.10 5.87 31.89
CA GLY A 26 41.73 4.54 31.95
C GLY A 26 40.96 3.29 31.50
N CYS A 27 41.49 2.67 30.45
CA CYS A 27 41.61 1.23 30.17
C CYS A 27 40.62 0.46 29.27
N THR A 28 41.20 0.06 28.12
CA THR A 28 41.20 -1.24 27.44
C THR A 28 40.02 -1.66 26.56
N SER A 29 40.29 -1.48 25.26
CA SER A 29 39.74 -2.17 24.09
C SER A 29 39.90 -3.68 24.17
N ILE A 30 38.84 -4.42 23.85
CA ILE A 30 38.90 -5.81 23.41
C ILE A 30 38.53 -5.82 21.92
N GLN A 31 39.51 -6.16 21.09
CA GLN A 31 39.31 -6.52 19.68
C GLN A 31 38.75 -7.94 19.61
N SER A 32 37.61 -8.14 18.94
CA SER A 32 37.24 -9.46 18.42
C SER A 32 37.78 -9.58 17.00
N GLN A 33 38.65 -10.58 16.81
CA GLN A 33 39.13 -11.01 15.50
C GLN A 33 37.98 -11.74 14.79
N ALA A 34 37.61 -11.28 13.59
CA ALA A 34 36.86 -12.08 12.64
C ALA A 34 37.87 -12.87 11.80
N GLU A 35 37.74 -14.20 11.82
CA GLU A 35 38.50 -15.09 10.93
C GLU A 35 38.06 -14.89 9.48
N ILE A 36 39.03 -14.55 8.64
CA ILE A 36 38.90 -14.52 7.19
C ILE A 36 39.06 -15.95 6.68
N VAL A 37 37.97 -16.53 6.17
CA VAL A 37 38.06 -17.73 5.32
C VAL A 37 38.29 -17.25 3.89
N ASN A 38 39.52 -17.44 3.43
CA ASN A 38 39.90 -17.27 2.03
C ASN A 38 39.22 -18.35 1.17
N ASN A 39 38.56 -17.92 0.09
CA ASN A 39 38.43 -18.76 -1.10
C ASN A 39 38.85 -17.93 -2.31
N SER A 40 39.80 -18.46 -3.08
CA SER A 40 40.56 -17.78 -4.13
C SER A 40 40.08 -18.15 -5.54
N ASP A 41 40.15 -17.15 -6.45
CA ASP A 41 40.29 -17.19 -7.92
C ASP A 41 39.08 -17.61 -8.79
N THR A 42 38.69 -16.94 -9.89
CA THR A 42 39.29 -15.84 -10.69
C THR A 42 38.25 -15.13 -11.59
N SER A 43 38.48 -13.82 -11.80
CA SER A 43 38.21 -12.96 -12.97
C SER A 43 36.77 -12.68 -13.45
N GLN A 44 36.19 -11.56 -12.99
CA GLN A 44 35.43 -10.63 -13.81
C GLN A 44 35.78 -9.18 -13.40
N ALA A 45 35.68 -8.25 -14.35
CA ALA A 45 36.15 -6.87 -14.23
C ALA A 45 35.60 -6.16 -12.99
N ALA A 46 36.47 -5.41 -12.30
CA ALA A 46 36.05 -4.55 -11.20
C ALA A 46 35.17 -3.40 -11.74
N PRO A 47 33.95 -3.19 -11.22
CA PRO A 47 33.22 -1.97 -11.50
C PRO A 47 33.95 -0.80 -10.85
N PHE A 48 34.11 0.28 -11.59
CA PHE A 48 34.43 1.58 -11.01
C PHE A 48 33.18 2.07 -10.26
N THR A 49 33.08 1.79 -8.96
CA THR A 49 32.06 2.41 -8.10
C THR A 49 32.58 3.76 -7.60
N ASN A 50 32.16 4.85 -8.23
CA ASN A 50 32.31 6.19 -7.69
C ASN A 50 31.00 6.57 -6.98
N GLY A 51 30.91 6.33 -5.66
CA GLY A 51 29.71 6.66 -4.87
C GLY A 51 28.94 5.41 -4.46
N LEU A 52 28.12 5.51 -3.41
CA LEU A 52 27.52 4.39 -2.68
C LEU A 52 26.74 3.41 -3.59
N SER A 53 26.81 2.11 -3.27
CA SER A 53 26.03 1.08 -3.96
C SER A 53 24.53 1.37 -3.88
N PRO A 54 23.76 1.12 -4.96
CA PRO A 54 22.30 1.26 -4.93
C PRO A 54 21.67 0.46 -3.78
N GLU A 55 20.66 1.03 -3.15
CA GLU A 55 19.83 0.28 -2.19
C GLU A 55 18.79 -0.52 -2.98
N VAL A 56 18.81 -1.84 -2.83
CA VAL A 56 17.97 -2.77 -3.59
C VAL A 56 17.19 -3.64 -2.62
N VAL A 57 15.85 -3.54 -2.66
CA VAL A 57 14.96 -4.31 -1.81
C VAL A 57 14.06 -5.20 -2.69
N PRO A 58 14.45 -6.46 -2.94
CA PRO A 58 13.62 -7.38 -3.71
C PRO A 58 12.39 -7.80 -2.91
N LEU A 59 11.26 -7.91 -3.59
CA LEU A 59 10.03 -8.61 -3.20
C LEU A 59 9.90 -9.91 -4.04
N ILE A 60 8.73 -10.55 -4.05
CA ILE A 60 8.52 -11.81 -4.79
C ILE A 60 8.51 -11.55 -6.31
N GLU A 61 7.79 -10.54 -6.79
CA GLU A 61 7.61 -10.25 -8.24
C GLU A 61 8.00 -8.81 -8.62
N SER A 62 8.76 -8.15 -7.74
CA SER A 62 9.24 -6.79 -7.94
C SER A 62 10.49 -6.50 -7.12
N VAL A 63 11.11 -5.36 -7.41
CA VAL A 63 12.24 -4.83 -6.63
C VAL A 63 12.12 -3.32 -6.52
N SER A 64 12.38 -2.80 -5.32
CA SER A 64 12.58 -1.37 -5.10
C SER A 64 14.05 -1.02 -5.29
N ILE A 65 14.32 0.10 -5.95
CA ILE A 65 15.65 0.64 -6.18
C ILE A 65 15.71 2.06 -5.62
N ARG A 66 16.79 2.37 -4.89
CA ARG A 66 17.16 3.75 -4.52
C ARG A 66 18.60 4.00 -4.92
N LEU A 67 18.82 5.12 -5.59
CA LEU A 67 20.11 5.53 -6.11
C LEU A 67 20.50 6.86 -5.44
N PRO A 68 21.35 6.82 -4.38
CA PRO A 68 21.72 7.98 -3.58
C PRO A 68 22.80 8.84 -4.26
N ASP A 69 23.06 10.02 -3.69
CA ASP A 69 24.17 10.92 -4.05
C ASP A 69 24.20 11.39 -5.52
N ILE A 70 23.03 11.47 -6.16
CA ILE A 70 22.87 12.00 -7.52
C ILE A 70 22.13 13.34 -7.50
N ALA A 71 22.51 14.28 -8.37
CA ALA A 71 21.86 15.57 -8.49
C ALA A 71 20.45 15.44 -9.11
N GLU A 72 19.48 16.23 -8.63
CA GLU A 72 18.08 16.22 -9.08
C GLU A 72 17.89 16.35 -10.61
N ASP A 73 18.78 17.08 -11.29
CA ASP A 73 18.74 17.34 -12.74
C ASP A 73 19.34 16.19 -13.58
N THR A 74 19.74 15.10 -12.94
CA THR A 74 20.30 13.93 -13.62
C THR A 74 19.24 13.13 -14.35
N ILE A 75 19.52 12.79 -15.59
CA ILE A 75 18.72 11.87 -16.40
C ILE A 75 19.18 10.46 -16.08
N ASN A 76 18.22 9.53 -15.94
CA ASN A 76 18.53 8.12 -15.83
C ASN A 76 17.67 7.29 -16.81
N ASN A 77 18.24 6.20 -17.30
CA ASN A 77 17.52 5.15 -18.03
C ASN A 77 17.83 3.80 -17.38
N VAL A 78 16.78 3.08 -17.00
CA VAL A 78 16.90 1.80 -16.30
C VAL A 78 16.59 0.67 -17.28
N GLN A 79 17.47 -0.31 -17.34
CA GLN A 79 17.27 -1.55 -18.08
C GLN A 79 17.52 -2.74 -17.17
N PHE A 80 16.82 -3.85 -17.41
CA PHE A 80 16.99 -5.08 -16.66
C PHE A 80 16.86 -6.31 -17.56
N ARG A 81 17.37 -7.43 -17.08
CA ARG A 81 17.19 -8.74 -17.70
C ARG A 81 17.37 -9.86 -16.69
N GLU A 82 16.77 -11.01 -16.95
CA GLU A 82 17.08 -12.23 -16.20
C GLU A 82 18.55 -12.62 -16.43
N GLU A 83 19.24 -13.05 -15.38
CA GLU A 83 20.64 -13.45 -15.45
C GLU A 83 20.86 -14.54 -16.51
N GLY A 84 21.88 -14.36 -17.36
CA GLY A 84 22.19 -15.29 -18.44
C GLY A 84 21.39 -15.09 -19.73
N THR A 85 20.39 -14.21 -19.73
CA THR A 85 19.70 -13.79 -20.97
C THR A 85 20.47 -12.67 -21.69
N ILE A 86 20.22 -12.51 -22.99
CA ILE A 86 20.95 -11.51 -23.81
C ILE A 86 20.17 -10.19 -23.90
N SER A 87 18.84 -10.26 -23.96
CA SER A 87 17.96 -9.13 -24.23
C SER A 87 17.70 -8.29 -22.97
N TRP A 88 18.04 -7.01 -23.04
CA TRP A 88 17.65 -6.02 -22.04
C TRP A 88 16.22 -5.55 -22.29
N GLN A 89 15.48 -5.38 -21.20
CA GLN A 89 14.14 -4.79 -21.16
C GLN A 89 14.24 -3.42 -20.49
N ASP A 90 13.48 -2.46 -20.99
CA ASP A 90 13.42 -1.14 -20.38
C ASP A 90 12.52 -1.17 -19.14
N ALA A 91 12.99 -0.55 -18.06
CA ALA A 91 12.18 -0.22 -16.90
C ALA A 91 11.84 1.27 -16.89
N TYR A 92 10.85 1.65 -16.10
CA TYR A 92 10.52 3.04 -15.88
C TYR A 92 11.71 3.73 -15.18
N ASN A 93 12.04 4.94 -15.63
CA ASN A 93 13.13 5.71 -15.03
C ASN A 93 12.88 5.93 -13.53
N LEU A 94 13.96 5.90 -12.75
CA LEU A 94 13.89 6.29 -11.35
C LEU A 94 13.47 7.76 -11.27
N LEU A 95 12.67 8.08 -10.26
CA LEU A 95 12.11 9.40 -10.01
C LEU A 95 12.79 10.02 -8.79
N TRP A 96 13.13 11.31 -8.91
CA TRP A 96 13.66 12.08 -7.80
C TRP A 96 12.66 12.11 -6.63
N ASP A 97 13.12 11.75 -5.44
CA ASP A 97 12.41 12.00 -4.19
C ASP A 97 13.06 13.21 -3.50
N PRO A 98 12.40 14.39 -3.48
CA PRO A 98 12.96 15.59 -2.87
C PRO A 98 13.15 15.48 -1.36
N LYS A 99 12.49 14.52 -0.70
CA LYS A 99 12.61 14.31 0.74
C LYS A 99 13.88 13.57 1.10
N SER A 100 14.12 12.45 0.43
CA SER A 100 15.31 11.61 0.67
C SER A 100 16.51 12.03 -0.18
N GLN A 101 16.35 12.97 -1.11
CA GLN A 101 17.40 13.50 -1.99
C GLN A 101 18.11 12.40 -2.78
N GLN A 102 17.32 11.50 -3.36
CA GLN A 102 17.79 10.37 -4.14
C GLN A 102 16.78 9.99 -5.21
N PHE A 103 17.22 9.24 -6.21
CA PHE A 103 16.34 8.65 -7.21
C PHE A 103 15.74 7.35 -6.68
N THR A 104 14.44 7.17 -6.87
CA THR A 104 13.67 6.01 -6.37
C THR A 104 12.78 5.45 -7.46
N GLY A 105 12.64 4.13 -7.52
CA GLY A 105 11.79 3.49 -8.51
C GLY A 105 11.69 1.99 -8.28
N ASN A 106 10.97 1.31 -9.18
CA ASN A 106 10.67 -0.10 -9.03
C ASN A 106 10.71 -0.83 -10.37
N ILE A 107 11.17 -2.08 -10.35
CA ILE A 107 10.96 -3.04 -11.44
C ILE A 107 9.89 -4.03 -10.97
N VAL A 108 8.91 -4.35 -11.82
CA VAL A 108 7.75 -5.22 -11.49
C VAL A 108 7.53 -6.25 -12.60
N TYR A 109 6.62 -7.20 -12.38
CA TYR A 109 6.40 -8.35 -13.25
C TYR A 109 7.65 -9.22 -13.43
N LEU A 110 8.41 -9.35 -12.34
CA LEU A 110 9.56 -10.24 -12.29
C LEU A 110 9.10 -11.64 -11.86
N ASP A 111 9.82 -12.66 -12.28
CA ASP A 111 9.62 -14.02 -11.80
C ASP A 111 10.19 -14.16 -10.38
N ALA A 112 9.52 -14.96 -9.54
CA ALA A 112 9.97 -15.30 -8.20
C ALA A 112 11.24 -16.16 -8.23
N ASP A 113 12.04 -16.11 -7.16
CA ASP A 113 13.33 -16.82 -7.03
C ASP A 113 14.23 -16.77 -8.28
N THR A 114 14.31 -15.59 -8.88
CA THR A 114 15.00 -15.39 -10.16
C THR A 114 16.06 -14.30 -10.01
N ALA A 115 17.25 -14.57 -10.54
CA ALA A 115 18.35 -13.61 -10.54
C ALA A 115 18.20 -12.65 -11.73
N TYR A 116 18.43 -11.37 -11.48
CA TYR A 116 18.34 -10.31 -12.47
C TYR A 116 19.59 -9.45 -12.45
N GLU A 117 19.96 -8.96 -13.63
CA GLU A 117 20.94 -7.91 -13.83
C GLU A 117 20.21 -6.60 -14.11
N VAL A 118 20.65 -5.52 -13.48
CA VAL A 118 20.14 -4.16 -13.72
C VAL A 118 21.29 -3.29 -14.19
N LYS A 119 20.99 -2.44 -15.17
CA LYS A 119 21.88 -1.41 -15.67
C LYS A 119 21.15 -0.08 -15.65
N ILE A 120 21.76 0.92 -15.04
CA ILE A 120 21.25 2.29 -15.00
C ILE A 120 22.26 3.17 -15.72
N HIS A 121 21.89 3.72 -16.88
CA HIS A 121 22.63 4.82 -17.49
C HIS A 121 22.28 6.09 -16.74
N VAL A 122 23.29 6.79 -16.23
CA VAL A 122 23.16 8.02 -15.45
C VAL A 122 23.92 9.13 -16.17
N GLU A 123 23.25 10.24 -16.45
CA GLU A 123 23.81 11.36 -17.20
C GLU A 123 23.38 12.71 -16.64
N ASN A 124 24.35 13.56 -16.35
CA ASN A 124 24.13 14.97 -16.01
C ASN A 124 24.96 15.87 -16.95
N ALA A 125 24.94 17.18 -16.72
CA ALA A 125 25.63 18.15 -17.58
C ALA A 125 27.17 18.00 -17.62
N VAL A 126 27.76 17.27 -16.68
CA VAL A 126 29.21 17.15 -16.48
C VAL A 126 29.72 15.74 -16.78
N ASP A 127 28.98 14.71 -16.35
CA ASP A 127 29.40 13.31 -16.40
C ASP A 127 28.28 12.37 -16.87
N ALA A 128 28.68 11.25 -17.47
CA ALA A 128 27.81 10.13 -17.79
C ALA A 128 28.50 8.81 -17.41
N TYR A 129 27.77 7.89 -16.78
CA TYR A 129 28.27 6.59 -16.34
C TYR A 129 27.17 5.54 -16.28
N GLU A 130 27.55 4.27 -16.17
CA GLU A 130 26.63 3.15 -15.99
C GLU A 130 26.81 2.55 -14.59
N GLU A 131 25.71 2.41 -13.86
CA GLU A 131 25.64 1.60 -12.64
C GLU A 131 25.08 0.22 -12.98
N VAL A 132 25.81 -0.84 -12.60
CA VAL A 132 25.42 -2.23 -12.87
C VAL A 132 25.45 -3.02 -11.58
N PHE A 133 24.35 -3.73 -11.31
CA PHE A 133 24.24 -4.59 -10.13
C PHE A 133 23.33 -5.78 -10.40
N GLN A 134 23.37 -6.75 -9.49
CA GLN A 134 22.57 -7.96 -9.53
C GLN A 134 21.71 -8.06 -8.28
N PHE A 135 20.55 -8.68 -8.40
CA PHE A 135 19.71 -9.07 -7.28
C PHE A 135 18.96 -10.36 -7.59
N ARG A 136 18.35 -10.95 -6.57
CA ARG A 136 17.44 -12.10 -6.71
C ARG A 136 16.11 -11.76 -6.08
N THR A 137 15.02 -12.00 -6.80
CA THR A 137 13.66 -11.88 -6.24
C THR A 137 13.44 -12.93 -5.14
N ARG A 138 12.49 -12.67 -4.24
CA ARG A 138 12.18 -13.62 -3.15
C ARG A 138 11.55 -14.89 -3.70
N THR A 139 11.69 -15.97 -2.94
CA THR A 139 11.01 -17.23 -3.23
C THR A 139 9.49 -17.06 -3.16
N ASN A 140 8.77 -17.80 -4.01
CA ASN A 140 7.30 -17.79 -4.06
C ASN A 140 6.63 -18.54 -2.90
N THR A 141 7.42 -19.01 -1.94
CA THR A 141 7.03 -19.68 -0.70
C THR A 141 8.20 -19.56 0.28
N PRO A 142 7.99 -19.47 1.60
CA PRO A 142 9.11 -19.39 2.53
C PRO A 142 9.78 -20.76 2.69
N PRO A 143 11.09 -20.82 3.02
CA PRO A 143 11.76 -22.07 3.30
C PRO A 143 11.25 -22.67 4.61
N ILE A 144 10.68 -23.87 4.58
CA ILE A 144 10.04 -24.51 5.73
C ILE A 144 10.99 -25.48 6.42
N ASP A 145 11.04 -25.43 7.76
CA ASP A 145 11.67 -26.48 8.55
C ASP A 145 10.77 -27.73 8.58
N PRO A 146 11.19 -28.88 8.02
CA PRO A 146 10.38 -30.09 8.02
C PRO A 146 10.07 -30.62 9.42
N GLN A 147 10.79 -30.18 10.46
CA GLN A 147 10.51 -30.53 11.86
C GLN A 147 9.55 -29.56 12.56
N LYS A 148 9.21 -28.43 11.94
CA LYS A 148 8.27 -27.42 12.47
C LYS A 148 7.05 -27.26 11.56
N VAL A 149 6.50 -28.39 11.12
CA VAL A 149 5.20 -28.46 10.44
C VAL A 149 4.17 -28.92 11.45
N TYR A 150 3.21 -28.06 11.74
CA TYR A 150 2.15 -28.27 12.71
C TYR A 150 0.81 -28.35 11.98
N TYR A 151 0.09 -29.46 12.14
CA TYR A 151 -1.30 -29.52 11.68
C TYR A 151 -2.19 -28.87 12.73
N LEU A 152 -3.08 -27.99 12.30
CA LEU A 152 -3.98 -27.27 13.19
C LEU A 152 -4.82 -28.23 14.04
N SER A 153 -5.26 -29.35 13.46
CA SER A 153 -5.98 -30.43 14.15
C SER A 153 -5.23 -31.03 15.35
N ASP A 154 -3.90 -30.94 15.37
CA ASP A 154 -3.06 -31.54 16.39
C ASP A 154 -2.69 -30.56 17.50
N ILE A 155 -2.61 -29.27 17.16
CA ILE A 155 -2.17 -28.20 18.09
C ILE A 155 -3.33 -27.38 18.66
N TYR A 156 -4.51 -27.43 18.05
CA TYR A 156 -5.66 -26.61 18.44
C TYR A 156 -6.79 -27.44 19.03
N SER A 157 -7.21 -27.08 20.24
CA SER A 157 -8.29 -27.77 20.97
C SER A 157 -9.43 -26.83 21.42
N GLY A 158 -9.56 -25.66 20.78
CA GLY A 158 -10.52 -24.62 21.14
C GLY A 158 -9.90 -23.43 21.90
N GLY A 159 -10.64 -22.32 21.96
CA GLY A 159 -10.15 -21.05 22.50
C GLY A 159 -9.25 -20.31 21.52
N VAL A 160 -8.37 -19.44 22.02
CA VAL A 160 -7.40 -18.71 21.20
C VAL A 160 -6.28 -19.63 20.74
N LEU A 161 -5.91 -19.57 19.45
CA LEU A 161 -4.65 -20.13 18.96
C LEU A 161 -3.51 -19.16 19.29
N ASP A 162 -2.77 -19.45 20.35
CA ASP A 162 -1.67 -18.61 20.87
C ASP A 162 -0.31 -19.25 20.53
N LEU A 163 0.44 -18.63 19.61
CA LEU A 163 1.71 -19.19 19.14
C LEU A 163 2.87 -19.00 20.13
N GLU A 164 2.84 -17.97 20.98
CA GLU A 164 3.85 -17.78 22.03
C GLU A 164 3.70 -18.90 23.07
N ALA A 165 2.45 -19.20 23.49
CA ALA A 165 2.16 -20.27 24.42
C ALA A 165 2.52 -21.66 23.87
N LEU A 166 2.36 -21.86 22.57
CA LEU A 166 2.73 -23.10 21.88
C LEU A 166 4.21 -23.17 21.50
N ASN A 167 4.98 -22.08 21.67
CA ASN A 167 6.37 -21.95 21.24
C ASN A 167 6.56 -22.30 19.75
N ILE A 168 5.63 -21.81 18.91
CA ILE A 168 5.65 -21.99 17.46
C ILE A 168 6.23 -20.74 16.81
N GLU A 169 7.51 -20.81 16.47
CA GLU A 169 8.21 -19.84 15.65
C GLU A 169 9.28 -20.52 14.79
N GLY A 170 9.64 -19.89 13.67
CA GLY A 170 10.70 -20.34 12.80
C GLY A 170 12.01 -19.61 13.00
N SER A 171 12.85 -19.65 11.98
CA SER A 171 14.05 -18.83 11.86
C SER A 171 14.28 -18.50 10.38
N GLU A 172 15.21 -17.58 10.12
CA GLU A 172 15.66 -17.31 8.77
C GLU A 172 16.12 -18.60 8.08
N GLY A 173 15.59 -18.89 6.89
CA GLY A 173 15.88 -20.13 6.17
C GLY A 173 15.14 -21.39 6.65
N ALA A 174 14.36 -21.32 7.74
CA ALA A 174 13.71 -22.48 8.36
C ALA A 174 12.45 -22.05 9.15
N TRP A 175 11.38 -21.71 8.42
CA TRP A 175 10.13 -21.19 8.97
C TRP A 175 9.28 -22.30 9.60
N ALA A 176 8.48 -21.93 10.60
CA ALA A 176 7.42 -22.80 11.13
C ALA A 176 6.19 -22.72 10.24
N LYS A 177 5.61 -23.87 9.88
CA LYS A 177 4.40 -23.96 9.06
C LYS A 177 3.23 -24.48 9.90
N ILE A 178 2.10 -23.79 9.84
CA ILE A 178 0.82 -24.23 10.39
C ILE A 178 -0.12 -24.55 9.22
N VAL A 179 -0.53 -25.82 9.14
CA VAL A 179 -1.42 -26.34 8.10
C VAL A 179 -2.83 -26.41 8.65
N GLY A 180 -3.74 -25.66 8.05
CA GLY A 180 -5.15 -25.66 8.41
C GLY A 180 -5.92 -26.86 7.88
N ASP A 181 -7.12 -27.04 8.44
CA ASP A 181 -8.13 -27.98 7.98
C ASP A 181 -9.49 -27.28 8.11
N ALA A 182 -10.26 -27.23 7.03
CA ALA A 182 -11.58 -26.60 7.01
C ALA A 182 -12.58 -27.24 8.01
N ASN A 183 -12.33 -28.49 8.43
CA ASN A 183 -13.13 -29.17 9.45
C ASN A 183 -12.71 -28.82 10.89
N HIS A 184 -11.56 -28.15 11.06
CA HIS A 184 -11.00 -27.73 12.34
C HIS A 184 -10.70 -26.22 12.33
N PRO A 185 -11.72 -25.35 12.16
CA PRO A 185 -11.50 -23.91 12.17
C PRO A 185 -11.04 -23.44 13.56
N VAL A 186 -10.23 -22.38 13.59
CA VAL A 186 -10.02 -21.60 14.82
C VAL A 186 -11.27 -20.78 15.06
N GLU A 187 -12.04 -21.10 16.10
CA GLU A 187 -13.32 -20.45 16.37
C GLU A 187 -13.40 -19.98 17.81
N VAL A 188 -13.61 -18.67 17.99
CA VAL A 188 -13.73 -18.06 19.32
C VAL A 188 -14.96 -17.15 19.42
N GLY A 189 -15.46 -17.03 20.65
CA GLY A 189 -16.63 -16.23 20.98
C GLY A 189 -16.31 -14.76 21.27
N LEU A 190 -17.19 -14.11 22.03
CA LEU A 190 -17.04 -12.73 22.47
C LEU A 190 -16.15 -12.58 23.73
N ASP A 191 -15.79 -13.69 24.37
CA ASP A 191 -14.94 -13.70 25.55
C ASP A 191 -13.44 -13.52 25.19
N ASP A 192 -13.09 -13.84 23.95
CA ASP A 192 -11.72 -13.76 23.43
C ASP A 192 -11.55 -12.53 22.54
N LYS A 193 -10.53 -11.72 22.81
CA LYS A 193 -10.24 -10.51 22.01
C LYS A 193 -9.83 -10.82 20.57
N PHE A 194 -9.25 -11.99 20.36
CA PHE A 194 -8.72 -12.44 19.09
C PHE A 194 -8.81 -13.95 18.97
N ALA A 195 -8.91 -14.45 17.73
CA ALA A 195 -8.96 -15.89 17.47
C ALA A 195 -7.55 -16.49 17.35
N VAL A 196 -6.64 -15.77 16.69
CA VAL A 196 -5.23 -16.14 16.54
C VAL A 196 -4.35 -15.02 17.09
N ASP A 197 -3.46 -15.38 18.03
CA ASP A 197 -2.38 -14.52 18.51
C ASP A 197 -1.03 -15.07 18.09
N ILE A 198 -0.35 -14.35 17.19
CA ILE A 198 1.01 -14.66 16.75
C ILE A 198 2.04 -14.10 17.76
N GLY A 199 1.66 -13.14 18.59
CA GLY A 199 2.59 -12.46 19.49
C GLY A 199 3.61 -11.63 18.71
N ASN A 200 4.86 -11.72 19.13
CA ASN A 200 6.03 -11.21 18.40
C ASN A 200 6.77 -12.31 17.60
N ASN A 201 6.21 -13.53 17.52
CA ASN A 201 6.82 -14.63 16.79
C ASN A 201 6.98 -14.27 15.31
N SER A 202 8.10 -14.69 14.76
CA SER A 202 8.51 -14.39 13.39
C SER A 202 8.85 -15.67 12.61
N TYR A 203 8.93 -15.57 11.29
CA TYR A 203 9.17 -16.71 10.40
C TYR A 203 8.07 -17.78 10.53
N VAL A 204 6.82 -17.33 10.41
CA VAL A 204 5.61 -18.15 10.56
C VAL A 204 4.83 -18.15 9.25
N TYR A 205 4.48 -19.35 8.79
CA TYR A 205 3.67 -19.58 7.60
C TYR A 205 2.36 -20.28 7.96
N PHE A 206 1.23 -19.63 7.68
CA PHE A 206 -0.10 -20.24 7.77
C PHE A 206 -0.57 -20.63 6.36
N GLU A 207 -1.04 -21.87 6.22
CA GLU A 207 -1.58 -22.40 4.97
C GLU A 207 -3.00 -22.94 5.22
N ASN A 208 -3.98 -22.41 4.49
CA ASN A 208 -5.36 -22.92 4.46
C ASN A 208 -6.06 -22.98 5.84
N ILE A 209 -5.81 -22.02 6.74
CA ILE A 209 -6.56 -21.93 8.01
C ILE A 209 -7.90 -21.21 7.81
N THR A 210 -8.93 -21.70 8.49
CA THR A 210 -10.21 -20.99 8.63
C THR A 210 -10.29 -20.38 10.03
N VAL A 211 -10.58 -19.09 10.11
CA VAL A 211 -10.64 -18.33 11.37
C VAL A 211 -12.02 -17.68 11.49
N LYS A 212 -12.70 -17.94 12.60
CA LYS A 212 -14.03 -17.39 12.91
C LYS A 212 -14.03 -16.69 14.26
N GLY A 213 -14.46 -15.45 14.26
CA GLY A 213 -14.64 -14.67 15.50
C GLY A 213 -13.40 -13.92 15.95
N GLY A 214 -13.37 -13.63 17.25
CA GLY A 214 -12.49 -12.65 17.87
C GLY A 214 -13.26 -11.36 18.11
N LEU A 215 -13.35 -10.94 19.38
CA LEU A 215 -14.11 -9.76 19.78
C LEU A 215 -13.58 -8.49 19.11
N ILE A 216 -12.26 -8.36 18.89
CA ILE A 216 -11.65 -7.16 18.29
C ILE A 216 -11.03 -7.50 16.93
N HIS A 217 -10.08 -8.43 16.90
CA HIS A 217 -9.40 -8.84 15.66
C HIS A 217 -9.54 -10.35 15.43
N ALA A 218 -9.51 -10.83 14.20
CA ALA A 218 -9.45 -12.28 13.99
C ALA A 218 -8.02 -12.80 14.20
N ILE A 219 -7.05 -12.23 13.47
CA ILE A 219 -5.63 -12.59 13.54
C ILE A 219 -4.84 -11.34 13.95
N LYS A 220 -4.04 -11.44 15.01
CA LYS A 220 -3.18 -10.34 15.45
C LYS A 220 -1.72 -10.73 15.63
N ALA A 221 -0.85 -9.76 15.42
CA ALA A 221 0.57 -9.82 15.72
C ALA A 221 1.06 -8.44 16.21
N LYS A 222 2.19 -8.44 16.93
CA LYS A 222 2.81 -7.21 17.41
C LYS A 222 4.32 -7.32 17.42
N ASP A 223 4.99 -6.34 16.83
CA ASP A 223 6.47 -6.32 16.76
C ASP A 223 7.06 -7.57 16.08
N ALA A 224 6.28 -8.22 15.22
CA ALA A 224 6.64 -9.43 14.49
C ALA A 224 7.06 -9.11 13.05
N HIS A 225 7.81 -10.01 12.43
CA HIS A 225 8.18 -9.90 11.03
C HIS A 225 8.24 -11.28 10.35
N HIS A 226 8.33 -11.32 9.02
CA HIS A 226 8.37 -12.58 8.27
C HIS A 226 7.15 -13.45 8.58
N ILE A 227 5.96 -12.90 8.31
CA ILE A 227 4.68 -13.59 8.46
C ILE A 227 4.11 -13.85 7.07
N TRP A 228 3.63 -15.06 6.85
CA TRP A 228 2.98 -15.44 5.60
C TRP A 228 1.63 -16.08 5.88
N ILE A 229 0.56 -15.49 5.35
CA ILE A 229 -0.82 -15.99 5.46
C ILE A 229 -1.28 -16.36 4.04
N ASN A 230 -1.47 -17.66 3.77
CA ASN A 230 -1.83 -18.16 2.45
C ASN A 230 -3.13 -19.00 2.50
N GLY A 231 -4.06 -18.73 1.59
CA GLY A 231 -5.25 -19.57 1.40
C GLY A 231 -6.26 -19.51 2.55
N CYS A 232 -6.21 -18.45 3.37
CA CYS A 232 -6.99 -18.38 4.62
C CYS A 232 -8.39 -17.78 4.40
N ASP A 233 -9.37 -18.25 5.17
CA ASP A 233 -10.74 -17.72 5.23
C ASP A 233 -10.97 -17.13 6.62
N VAL A 234 -11.27 -15.82 6.69
CA VAL A 234 -11.41 -15.08 7.95
C VAL A 234 -12.73 -14.35 7.99
N SER A 235 -13.56 -14.67 8.99
CA SER A 235 -14.91 -14.09 9.13
C SER A 235 -15.41 -13.98 10.57
N GLY A 236 -16.54 -13.29 10.76
CA GLY A 236 -17.27 -13.25 12.04
C GLY A 236 -16.60 -12.48 13.18
N TYR A 237 -15.49 -11.79 12.91
CA TYR A 237 -14.74 -10.98 13.86
C TYR A 237 -15.38 -9.62 14.16
N GLY A 238 -14.92 -8.98 15.22
CA GLY A 238 -15.30 -7.64 15.62
C GLY A 238 -16.46 -7.59 16.62
N ARG A 239 -16.58 -6.43 17.28
CA ARG A 239 -17.54 -6.18 18.35
C ARG A 239 -18.96 -6.10 17.78
N PRO A 240 -19.97 -6.64 18.49
CA PRO A 240 -21.37 -6.38 18.16
C PRO A 240 -21.76 -4.92 18.41
N ALA A 241 -22.61 -4.38 17.55
CA ALA A 241 -23.21 -3.06 17.69
C ALA A 241 -24.38 -3.09 18.69
N ASN A 242 -24.07 -3.21 19.99
CA ASN A 242 -25.09 -3.32 21.05
C ASN A 242 -25.89 -2.02 21.24
N PHE A 243 -25.26 -0.87 20.96
CA PHE A 243 -25.87 0.45 21.08
C PHE A 243 -25.58 1.29 19.84
N ILE A 244 -26.56 2.08 19.39
CA ILE A 244 -26.38 3.03 18.30
C ILE A 244 -26.64 4.45 18.83
N ARG A 245 -25.70 5.37 18.60
CA ARG A 245 -25.86 6.81 18.89
C ARG A 245 -25.44 7.62 17.68
N ASP A 246 -26.33 8.49 17.22
CA ASP A 246 -26.12 9.35 16.05
C ASP A 246 -25.65 8.57 14.80
N GLY A 247 -26.20 7.36 14.60
CA GLY A 247 -25.86 6.48 13.48
C GLY A 247 -24.53 5.72 13.63
N LYS A 248 -23.84 5.83 14.76
CA LYS A 248 -22.59 5.10 15.05
C LYS A 248 -22.78 3.99 16.07
N ALA A 249 -22.07 2.88 15.87
CA ALA A 249 -22.13 1.71 16.74
C ALA A 249 -21.21 1.83 17.96
N TYR A 250 -21.68 1.34 19.10
CA TYR A 250 -20.97 1.28 20.38
C TYR A 250 -21.16 -0.10 21.00
N TYR A 251 -20.14 -0.58 21.72
CA TYR A 251 -20.18 -1.90 22.34
C TYR A 251 -20.92 -1.88 23.69
N SER A 252 -20.79 -0.77 24.43
CA SER A 252 -21.47 -0.49 25.69
C SER A 252 -22.17 0.87 25.68
N GLU A 253 -23.18 1.05 26.53
CA GLU A 253 -23.85 2.34 26.75
C GLU A 253 -22.86 3.40 27.27
N ASP A 254 -21.90 2.98 28.09
CA ASP A 254 -20.91 3.84 28.75
C ASP A 254 -19.69 4.15 27.87
N ASP A 255 -19.56 3.52 26.69
CA ASP A 255 -18.45 3.80 25.79
C ASP A 255 -18.45 5.28 25.39
N THR A 256 -17.28 5.88 25.23
CA THR A 256 -17.15 7.29 24.80
C THR A 256 -16.71 7.43 23.34
N GLN A 257 -16.34 6.33 22.70
CA GLN A 257 -15.89 6.26 21.31
C GLN A 257 -16.64 5.15 20.60
N PRO A 258 -17.04 5.36 19.32
CA PRO A 258 -17.69 4.31 18.55
C PRO A 258 -16.73 3.15 18.29
N ILE A 259 -17.29 1.98 17.96
CA ILE A 259 -16.52 0.84 17.50
C ILE A 259 -15.78 1.25 16.23
N ASN A 260 -14.46 1.10 16.25
CA ASN A 260 -13.58 1.30 15.10
C ASN A 260 -12.34 0.40 15.23
N TYR A 261 -11.69 0.11 14.11
CA TYR A 261 -10.46 -0.68 14.01
C TYR A 261 -10.60 -2.16 14.39
N ASP A 262 -11.79 -2.74 14.29
CA ASP A 262 -11.94 -4.19 14.44
C ASP A 262 -11.53 -4.86 13.12
N SER A 263 -10.49 -5.70 13.14
CA SER A 263 -9.79 -6.10 11.90
C SER A 263 -9.82 -7.60 11.69
N GLY A 264 -9.98 -8.03 10.43
CA GLY A 264 -9.71 -9.43 10.08
C GLY A 264 -8.26 -9.77 10.40
N ILE A 265 -7.34 -8.93 9.94
CA ILE A 265 -5.91 -9.04 10.23
C ILE A 265 -5.38 -7.70 10.75
N TYR A 266 -4.72 -7.71 11.91
CA TYR A 266 -3.97 -6.56 12.41
C TYR A 266 -2.58 -6.93 12.92
N PHE A 267 -1.56 -6.50 12.19
CA PHE A 267 -0.16 -6.67 12.59
C PHE A 267 0.43 -5.32 12.97
N SER A 268 0.50 -5.05 14.27
CA SER A 268 1.02 -3.79 14.80
C SER A 268 2.54 -3.76 14.78
N THR A 269 3.11 -2.63 14.34
CA THR A 269 4.58 -2.39 14.30
C THR A 269 5.35 -3.55 13.68
N SER A 270 4.87 -4.05 12.54
CA SER A 270 5.36 -5.27 11.90
C SER A 270 5.96 -4.99 10.52
N GLY A 271 6.41 -6.01 9.82
CA GLY A 271 7.07 -5.85 8.53
C GLY A 271 7.50 -7.17 7.89
N VAL A 272 7.81 -7.17 6.60
CA VAL A 272 8.07 -8.40 5.82
C VAL A 272 6.88 -9.37 5.95
N VAL A 273 5.76 -9.01 5.34
CA VAL A 273 4.50 -9.73 5.47
C VAL A 273 3.99 -10.12 4.08
N THR A 274 3.57 -11.37 3.89
CA THR A 274 2.85 -11.80 2.69
C THR A 274 1.46 -12.27 3.06
N ILE A 275 0.43 -11.67 2.48
CA ILE A 275 -0.97 -12.11 2.56
C ILE A 275 -1.41 -12.47 1.16
N GLU A 276 -1.74 -13.74 0.93
CA GLU A 276 -2.15 -14.18 -0.40
C GLU A 276 -3.24 -15.24 -0.43
N ASN A 277 -3.99 -15.26 -1.52
CA ASN A 277 -5.05 -16.23 -1.77
C ASN A 277 -6.08 -16.31 -0.63
N CYS A 278 -6.23 -15.24 0.15
CA CYS A 278 -7.11 -15.19 1.32
C CYS A 278 -8.46 -14.55 0.98
N ALA A 279 -9.49 -14.98 1.71
CA ALA A 279 -10.78 -14.31 1.77
C ALA A 279 -10.97 -13.71 3.18
N ILE A 280 -11.14 -12.40 3.26
CA ILE A 280 -11.38 -11.68 4.53
C ILE A 280 -12.69 -10.93 4.40
N HIS A 281 -13.72 -11.38 5.12
CA HIS A 281 -15.09 -10.97 4.84
C HIS A 281 -16.01 -11.11 6.04
N SER A 282 -17.24 -10.61 5.88
CA SER A 282 -18.34 -10.83 6.84
C SER A 282 -17.98 -10.52 8.30
N PRO A 283 -17.55 -9.28 8.61
CA PRO A 283 -17.40 -8.85 10.00
C PRO A 283 -18.74 -8.93 10.74
N ARG A 284 -18.70 -8.90 12.06
CA ARG A 284 -19.91 -9.05 12.90
C ARG A 284 -20.90 -7.90 12.68
N MET A 285 -20.42 -6.67 12.50
CA MET A 285 -21.18 -5.46 12.16
C MET A 285 -20.64 -4.79 10.88
N GLY A 286 -21.36 -3.80 10.33
CA GLY A 286 -20.86 -2.90 9.29
C GLY A 286 -20.59 -1.50 9.84
N ALA A 287 -19.70 -0.75 9.20
CA ALA A 287 -19.40 0.64 9.55
C ALA A 287 -20.56 1.58 9.20
N ASN A 288 -20.64 2.73 9.87
CA ASN A 288 -21.56 3.79 9.45
C ASN A 288 -21.09 4.45 8.14
N SER A 289 -22.01 4.98 7.33
CA SER A 289 -21.62 5.90 6.24
C SER A 289 -21.31 7.31 6.75
N TRP A 290 -20.73 8.10 5.83
CA TRP A 290 -20.56 9.54 5.95
C TRP A 290 -21.85 10.33 6.30
N GLY A 291 -23.05 9.72 6.17
CA GLY A 291 -24.31 10.32 6.63
C GLY A 291 -24.37 10.52 8.15
N ALA A 292 -23.61 9.72 8.90
CA ALA A 292 -23.44 9.81 10.35
C ALA A 292 -22.07 10.42 10.72
N GLY A 293 -21.40 11.10 9.80
CA GLY A 293 -20.01 11.57 9.92
C GLY A 293 -18.99 10.48 9.52
N HIS A 294 -17.70 10.74 9.74
CA HIS A 294 -16.61 9.84 9.32
C HIS A 294 -16.94 8.37 9.67
N PRO A 295 -16.88 7.44 8.70
CA PRO A 295 -17.08 6.01 8.92
C PRO A 295 -16.21 5.48 10.05
N MET A 296 -16.84 4.70 10.93
CA MET A 296 -16.20 4.00 12.02
C MET A 296 -16.73 2.57 12.02
N GLY A 297 -15.85 1.59 12.05
CA GLY A 297 -16.26 0.20 12.07
C GLY A 297 -15.11 -0.76 11.80
N PRO A 298 -15.42 -1.95 11.28
CA PRO A 298 -14.41 -2.95 10.98
C PRO A 298 -13.73 -2.70 9.63
N ASN A 299 -12.52 -3.23 9.50
CA ASN A 299 -11.77 -3.35 8.24
C ASN A 299 -11.39 -4.81 7.98
N ALA A 300 -10.99 -5.14 6.75
CA ALA A 300 -10.40 -6.45 6.46
C ALA A 300 -8.98 -6.52 7.02
N MET A 301 -8.21 -5.45 6.82
CA MET A 301 -6.85 -5.35 7.31
C MET A 301 -6.53 -3.95 7.83
N LEU A 302 -5.85 -3.88 8.98
CA LEU A 302 -5.27 -2.64 9.48
C LEU A 302 -3.75 -2.70 9.34
N ILE A 303 -3.17 -1.74 8.61
CA ILE A 303 -1.74 -1.70 8.30
C ILE A 303 -1.01 -0.80 9.28
N TYR A 304 0.01 -1.34 9.94
CA TYR A 304 1.01 -0.55 10.66
C TYR A 304 2.41 -1.14 10.45
N ALA A 305 2.97 -0.94 9.25
CA ALA A 305 4.21 -1.57 8.79
C ALA A 305 5.50 -0.97 9.42
N ASN A 306 5.37 -0.36 10.60
CA ASN A 306 6.44 0.33 11.31
C ASN A 306 7.19 -0.61 12.26
N HIS A 307 7.82 -1.65 11.71
CA HIS A 307 8.72 -2.48 12.49
C HIS A 307 9.80 -1.65 13.19
N ARG A 308 10.20 -2.08 14.40
CA ARG A 308 11.18 -1.36 15.21
C ARG A 308 12.55 -1.30 14.52
N GLU A 309 12.94 -2.42 13.91
CA GLU A 309 14.12 -2.50 13.05
C GLU A 309 13.80 -2.00 11.65
N GLU A 310 14.56 -1.02 11.18
CA GLU A 310 14.36 -0.36 9.89
C GLU A 310 14.37 -1.33 8.71
N ARG A 311 15.30 -2.29 8.71
CA ARG A 311 15.43 -3.31 7.66
C ARG A 311 14.18 -4.17 7.43
N TYR A 312 13.24 -4.18 8.38
CA TYR A 312 11.99 -4.92 8.27
C TYR A 312 10.78 -4.04 8.00
N ARG A 313 10.88 -2.71 8.11
CA ARG A 313 9.74 -1.81 7.88
C ARG A 313 9.19 -1.98 6.45
N GLY A 314 7.88 -1.84 6.31
CA GLY A 314 7.22 -2.04 5.03
C GLY A 314 7.30 -3.49 4.57
N GLN A 315 7.60 -3.69 3.28
CA GLN A 315 7.78 -5.03 2.71
C GLN A 315 6.54 -5.92 2.84
N TYR A 316 5.36 -5.30 2.71
CA TYR A 316 4.10 -6.01 2.62
C TYR A 316 3.86 -6.41 1.17
N ILE A 317 3.47 -7.67 0.97
CA ILE A 317 2.98 -8.22 -0.28
C ILE A 317 1.54 -8.68 -0.02
N ILE A 318 0.56 -8.00 -0.64
CA ILE A 318 -0.85 -8.36 -0.54
C ILE A 318 -1.29 -8.72 -1.95
N ARG A 319 -1.49 -10.01 -2.23
CA ARG A 319 -1.80 -10.46 -3.59
C ARG A 319 -2.84 -11.56 -3.71
N ASN A 320 -3.55 -11.60 -4.84
CA ASN A 320 -4.48 -12.69 -5.16
C ASN A 320 -5.59 -12.87 -4.10
N ASN A 321 -5.91 -11.83 -3.33
CA ASN A 321 -6.89 -11.90 -2.25
C ASN A 321 -8.27 -11.42 -2.69
N ARG A 322 -9.28 -11.79 -1.90
CA ARG A 322 -10.63 -11.23 -1.97
C ARG A 322 -11.00 -10.66 -0.60
N PHE A 323 -10.91 -9.34 -0.44
CA PHE A 323 -11.36 -8.68 0.79
C PHE A 323 -12.65 -7.92 0.52
N TYR A 324 -13.74 -8.31 1.16
CA TYR A 324 -15.06 -7.76 0.84
C TYR A 324 -16.03 -7.76 2.02
N GLY A 325 -16.76 -6.66 2.15
CA GLY A 325 -17.96 -6.58 2.98
C GLY A 325 -19.18 -7.14 2.27
N SER A 326 -20.36 -6.73 2.70
CA SER A 326 -21.62 -6.92 1.96
C SER A 326 -22.39 -5.60 1.90
N PRO A 327 -23.45 -5.49 1.07
CA PRO A 327 -24.32 -4.31 1.08
C PRO A 327 -24.83 -3.93 2.49
N GLU A 328 -25.05 -4.91 3.36
CA GLU A 328 -25.54 -4.73 4.73
C GLU A 328 -24.43 -4.57 5.78
N LYS A 329 -23.23 -5.07 5.48
CA LYS A 329 -22.07 -5.04 6.39
C LYS A 329 -20.82 -4.58 5.64
N ARG A 330 -20.81 -3.30 5.31
CA ARG A 330 -19.64 -2.64 4.70
C ARG A 330 -18.55 -2.40 5.73
N PHE A 331 -17.29 -2.44 5.30
CA PHE A 331 -16.18 -1.97 6.11
C PHE A 331 -16.21 -0.45 6.27
N ASN A 332 -15.42 0.12 7.19
CA ASN A 332 -15.07 1.53 7.08
C ASN A 332 -14.20 1.69 5.83
N ASP A 333 -13.01 1.08 5.87
CA ASP A 333 -12.09 0.90 4.78
C ASP A 333 -11.83 -0.60 4.62
N VAL A 334 -11.61 -1.10 3.40
CA VAL A 334 -11.21 -2.52 3.26
C VAL A 334 -9.83 -2.71 3.87
N ILE A 335 -8.88 -1.86 3.51
CA ILE A 335 -7.55 -1.79 4.10
C ILE A 335 -7.33 -0.39 4.68
N GLU A 336 -7.33 -0.29 6.01
CA GLU A 336 -7.13 0.95 6.76
C GLU A 336 -5.65 1.10 7.15
N SER A 337 -5.15 2.33 7.23
CA SER A 337 -3.77 2.64 7.58
C SER A 337 -3.61 3.15 9.01
N ARG A 338 -2.42 2.96 9.57
CA ARG A 338 -2.03 3.53 10.86
C ARG A 338 -0.56 3.94 10.84
N VAL A 339 -0.16 5.15 11.21
CA VAL A 339 -0.94 6.38 11.46
C VAL A 339 -0.84 7.28 10.22
N ASN A 340 -1.95 7.53 9.52
CA ASN A 340 -2.03 8.20 8.20
C ASN A 340 -1.19 9.49 8.11
N GLY A 341 -1.22 10.32 9.15
CA GLY A 341 -0.50 11.60 9.20
C GLY A 341 0.99 11.52 9.54
N ARG A 342 1.65 10.35 9.41
CA ARG A 342 3.04 10.15 9.80
C ARG A 342 3.85 9.47 8.69
N VAL A 343 5.11 9.87 8.53
CA VAL A 343 6.07 9.26 7.57
C VAL A 343 6.31 7.77 7.82
N TYR A 344 6.00 7.29 9.02
CA TYR A 344 6.08 5.89 9.44
C TYR A 344 4.69 5.22 9.49
N GLY A 345 3.68 5.85 8.90
CA GLY A 345 2.32 5.33 8.82
C GLY A 345 2.07 4.48 7.58
N GLY A 346 1.06 3.61 7.68
CA GLY A 346 0.58 2.77 6.60
C GLY A 346 1.64 1.76 6.17
N PHE A 347 1.76 1.56 4.85
CA PHE A 347 2.73 0.66 4.24
C PHE A 347 4.18 1.10 4.39
N ILE A 348 4.42 2.38 4.70
CA ILE A 348 5.74 3.04 4.81
C ILE A 348 6.55 2.99 3.52
N ARG A 349 7.04 1.81 3.14
CA ARG A 349 7.98 1.61 2.05
C ARG A 349 7.95 0.22 1.46
N ASP A 350 8.50 0.08 0.26
CA ASP A 350 8.88 -1.20 -0.36
C ASP A 350 7.76 -2.25 -0.32
N SER A 351 6.52 -1.85 -0.59
CA SER A 351 5.35 -2.73 -0.44
C SER A 351 4.60 -2.83 -1.76
N ALA A 352 3.99 -3.98 -2.01
CA ALA A 352 3.25 -4.27 -3.24
C ALA A 352 1.88 -4.86 -2.93
N VAL A 353 0.83 -4.25 -3.49
CA VAL A 353 -0.55 -4.71 -3.38
C VAL A 353 -1.08 -4.94 -4.79
N TYR A 354 -1.28 -6.20 -5.19
CA TYR A 354 -1.64 -6.50 -6.57
C TYR A 354 -2.50 -7.73 -6.81
N ASN A 355 -3.22 -7.73 -7.93
CA ASN A 355 -4.12 -8.82 -8.31
C ASN A 355 -5.15 -9.19 -7.23
N ASN A 356 -5.63 -8.20 -6.47
CA ASN A 356 -6.67 -8.41 -5.47
C ASN A 356 -8.05 -7.98 -6.01
N TYR A 357 -9.09 -8.50 -5.38
CA TYR A 357 -10.45 -7.98 -5.47
C TYR A 357 -10.83 -7.33 -4.13
N PHE A 358 -11.23 -6.06 -4.18
CA PHE A 358 -11.63 -5.30 -3.00
C PHE A 358 -13.00 -4.65 -3.20
N ALA A 359 -13.90 -4.82 -2.22
CA ALA A 359 -15.24 -4.27 -2.32
C ALA A 359 -15.92 -3.97 -0.97
N TYR A 360 -16.95 -3.12 -1.04
CA TYR A 360 -17.89 -2.82 0.06
C TYR A 360 -17.26 -2.10 1.26
N ALA A 361 -16.85 -0.85 1.03
CA ALA A 361 -16.45 0.10 2.07
C ALA A 361 -17.43 1.28 2.15
N ASN A 362 -17.55 1.89 3.33
CA ASN A 362 -18.31 3.13 3.52
C ASN A 362 -17.42 4.39 3.48
N ASP A 363 -16.10 4.21 3.51
CA ASP A 363 -15.06 5.20 3.25
C ASP A 363 -14.19 4.78 2.04
N ASP A 364 -12.89 4.57 2.20
CA ASP A 364 -11.99 4.20 1.11
C ASP A 364 -11.90 2.68 0.95
N ILE A 365 -11.51 2.19 -0.22
CA ILE A 365 -11.14 0.78 -0.33
C ILE A 365 -9.80 0.55 0.35
N ILE A 366 -8.82 1.41 0.06
CA ILE A 366 -7.50 1.30 0.65
C ILE A 366 -6.92 2.67 0.96
N GLU A 367 -6.35 2.78 2.15
CA GLU A 367 -5.50 3.89 2.53
C GLU A 367 -4.03 3.52 2.32
N LEU A 368 -3.37 4.15 1.35
CA LEU A 368 -1.91 4.13 1.22
C LEU A 368 -1.24 5.18 2.14
N ASP A 369 -2.03 6.08 2.69
CA ASP A 369 -1.66 7.22 3.54
C ASP A 369 -0.46 7.00 4.46
N GLY A 370 0.41 8.02 4.54
CA GLY A 370 1.60 8.00 5.39
C GLY A 370 2.88 7.95 4.56
N GLY A 371 3.73 6.95 4.81
CA GLY A 371 5.10 6.92 4.27
C GLY A 371 5.21 6.77 2.75
N GLN A 372 4.46 5.85 2.13
CA GLN A 372 4.32 5.73 0.67
C GLN A 372 5.62 5.77 -0.18
N ASN A 373 6.76 5.26 0.29
CA ASN A 373 8.03 5.29 -0.45
C ASN A 373 8.29 3.96 -1.19
N ASN A 374 8.19 3.93 -2.52
CA ASN A 374 8.15 2.69 -3.31
C ASN A 374 7.01 1.75 -2.88
N VAL A 375 5.80 2.32 -2.70
CA VAL A 375 4.58 1.54 -2.51
C VAL A 375 3.87 1.38 -3.86
N LEU A 376 3.63 0.13 -4.24
CA LEU A 376 3.02 -0.29 -5.50
C LEU A 376 1.59 -0.77 -5.27
N PHE A 377 0.64 -0.29 -6.07
CA PHE A 377 -0.75 -0.72 -6.07
C PHE A 377 -1.21 -0.97 -7.51
N TYR A 378 -1.29 -2.23 -7.95
CA TYR A 378 -1.52 -2.53 -9.36
C TYR A 378 -2.31 -3.79 -9.67
N ASP A 379 -2.92 -3.87 -10.86
CA ASP A 379 -3.74 -5.00 -11.29
C ASP A 379 -4.86 -5.39 -10.30
N ASN A 380 -5.35 -4.45 -9.47
CA ASN A 380 -6.45 -4.71 -8.56
C ASN A 380 -7.79 -4.37 -9.21
N GLU A 381 -8.85 -5.05 -8.76
CA GLU A 381 -10.24 -4.73 -9.05
C GLU A 381 -10.88 -4.11 -7.81
N ILE A 382 -11.51 -2.95 -8.00
CA ILE A 382 -12.07 -2.14 -6.93
C ILE A 382 -13.49 -1.72 -7.28
N GLU A 383 -14.44 -1.97 -6.36
CA GLU A 383 -15.81 -1.48 -6.49
C GLU A 383 -16.52 -1.21 -5.16
N GLN A 384 -17.70 -0.58 -5.21
CA GLN A 384 -18.64 -0.49 -4.08
C GLN A 384 -18.09 0.23 -2.83
N ALA A 385 -17.49 1.41 -3.02
CA ALA A 385 -16.97 2.24 -1.92
C ALA A 385 -17.18 3.75 -2.12
N TYR A 386 -17.08 4.54 -1.04
CA TYR A 386 -17.16 5.99 -1.13
C TYR A 386 -15.96 6.57 -1.91
N CYS A 387 -14.75 6.09 -1.66
CA CYS A 387 -13.60 6.30 -2.53
C CYS A 387 -12.93 4.97 -2.88
N GLY A 388 -12.22 4.93 -4.01
CA GLY A 388 -11.33 3.81 -4.32
C GLY A 388 -10.08 3.86 -3.45
N ILE A 389 -9.08 4.62 -3.88
CA ILE A 389 -7.75 4.62 -3.26
C ILE A 389 -7.50 5.96 -2.58
N SER A 390 -7.13 5.98 -1.30
CA SER A 390 -6.58 7.16 -0.64
C SER A 390 -5.06 7.15 -0.66
N ALA A 391 -4.49 8.26 -1.10
CA ALA A 391 -3.07 8.57 -1.01
C ALA A 391 -2.87 9.98 -0.39
N ALA A 392 -3.70 10.33 0.59
CA ALA A 392 -3.83 11.66 1.17
C ALA A 392 -3.69 11.60 2.72
N PRO A 393 -2.46 11.65 3.28
CA PRO A 393 -1.27 12.25 2.69
C PRO A 393 -0.25 11.25 2.11
N ASN A 394 0.52 11.68 1.10
CA ASN A 394 1.79 11.05 0.71
C ASN A 394 2.98 11.80 1.33
N LEU A 395 3.56 11.24 2.38
CA LEU A 395 4.62 11.89 3.16
C LEU A 395 6.04 11.43 2.81
N GLY A 396 6.22 10.41 1.97
CA GLY A 396 7.55 9.93 1.57
C GLY A 396 7.73 9.86 0.06
N GLY A 397 6.85 9.17 -0.67
CA GLY A 397 6.92 9.03 -2.13
C GLY A 397 8.25 8.43 -2.63
N ASN A 398 8.42 8.13 -3.91
CA ASN A 398 7.37 7.99 -4.93
C ASN A 398 6.47 6.76 -4.64
N SER A 399 5.17 6.88 -4.87
CA SER A 399 4.24 5.73 -4.91
C SER A 399 3.65 5.55 -6.31
N PHE A 400 3.16 4.35 -6.61
CA PHE A 400 2.69 3.97 -7.95
C PHE A 400 1.35 3.24 -7.88
N ILE A 401 0.36 3.74 -8.60
CA ILE A 401 -1.00 3.20 -8.74
C ILE A 401 -1.23 2.94 -10.23
N PHE A 402 -1.26 1.68 -10.68
CA PHE A 402 -1.34 1.41 -12.12
C PHE A 402 -2.06 0.13 -12.52
N ASN A 403 -2.59 0.09 -13.75
CA ASN A 403 -3.31 -1.07 -14.29
C ASN A 403 -4.47 -1.57 -13.40
N ASN A 404 -5.05 -0.73 -12.56
CA ASN A 404 -6.21 -1.12 -11.75
C ASN A 404 -7.50 -0.92 -12.55
N TYR A 405 -8.50 -1.74 -12.25
CA TYR A 405 -9.87 -1.55 -12.69
C TYR A 405 -10.72 -1.03 -11.54
N ILE A 406 -11.18 0.22 -11.65
CA ILE A 406 -11.99 0.88 -10.62
C ILE A 406 -13.35 1.19 -11.23
N HIS A 407 -14.39 0.57 -10.69
CA HIS A 407 -15.73 0.69 -11.25
C HIS A 407 -16.81 0.68 -10.17
N ASN A 408 -18.02 1.10 -10.52
CA ASN A 408 -19.21 0.99 -9.66
C ASN A 408 -18.98 1.51 -8.22
N LEU A 409 -18.35 2.68 -8.08
CA LEU A 409 -18.17 3.29 -6.75
C LEU A 409 -19.51 3.77 -6.18
N GLY A 410 -19.62 3.69 -4.85
CA GLY A 410 -20.82 4.03 -4.09
C GLY A 410 -20.82 3.40 -2.70
N ASP A 411 -20.96 4.24 -1.67
CA ASP A 411 -21.21 3.82 -0.29
C ASP A 411 -22.64 3.26 -0.11
N GLU A 412 -23.07 2.93 1.13
CA GLU A 412 -24.43 2.43 1.41
C GLU A 412 -25.58 3.32 0.94
N ARG A 413 -25.29 4.58 0.62
CA ARG A 413 -26.26 5.56 0.13
C ARG A 413 -26.14 5.78 -1.38
N GLY A 414 -25.25 5.05 -2.06
CA GLY A 414 -24.90 5.26 -3.46
C GLY A 414 -24.14 6.58 -3.68
N LYS A 415 -23.40 7.08 -2.68
CA LYS A 415 -22.56 8.28 -2.80
C LYS A 415 -21.10 7.89 -2.94
N ALA A 416 -20.36 8.65 -3.73
CA ALA A 416 -18.92 8.49 -3.90
C ALA A 416 -18.23 9.85 -4.04
N TRP A 417 -16.91 9.88 -3.83
CA TRP A 417 -16.07 11.07 -4.00
C TRP A 417 -15.15 10.95 -5.21
N GLY A 418 -14.28 9.94 -5.25
CA GLY A 418 -13.33 9.75 -6.34
C GLY A 418 -12.69 8.37 -6.35
N ALA A 419 -12.26 7.95 -7.54
CA ALA A 419 -11.52 6.70 -7.70
C ALA A 419 -10.13 6.75 -7.05
N VAL A 420 -9.44 7.89 -7.15
CA VAL A 420 -8.18 8.14 -6.44
C VAL A 420 -8.26 9.48 -5.73
N LYS A 421 -8.16 9.44 -4.39
CA LYS A 421 -8.20 10.57 -3.47
C LYS A 421 -6.76 10.98 -3.12
N VAL A 422 -6.38 12.20 -3.48
CA VAL A 422 -5.02 12.75 -3.27
C VAL A 422 -5.07 14.13 -2.63
N GLY A 423 -4.12 14.46 -1.75
CA GLY A 423 -4.12 15.78 -1.11
C GLY A 423 -3.23 15.97 0.10
N GLY A 424 -3.07 17.25 0.44
CA GLY A 424 -2.41 17.79 1.63
C GLY A 424 -0.95 18.27 1.42
N TYR A 425 -0.54 18.51 0.17
CA TYR A 425 0.86 18.65 -0.25
C TYR A 425 1.68 19.60 0.65
N LYS A 426 1.06 20.68 1.12
CA LYS A 426 1.71 21.72 1.89
C LYS A 426 2.04 21.34 3.34
N GLU A 427 1.53 20.21 3.84
CA GLU A 427 1.65 19.79 5.26
C GLU A 427 2.89 18.90 5.51
N GLY A 428 3.99 19.16 4.78
CA GLY A 428 5.22 18.37 4.82
C GLY A 428 5.23 17.17 3.88
N GLN A 429 4.30 17.13 2.93
CA GLN A 429 4.25 16.12 1.87
C GLN A 429 5.24 16.49 0.77
N SER A 430 6.10 15.55 0.45
CA SER A 430 7.10 15.67 -0.62
C SER A 430 6.95 14.54 -1.63
N GLY A 431 6.13 13.55 -1.31
CA GLY A 431 5.97 12.37 -2.15
C GLY A 431 5.05 12.65 -3.33
N ARG A 432 5.49 12.26 -4.52
CA ARG A 432 4.66 12.21 -5.72
C ARG A 432 3.91 10.88 -5.78
N VAL A 433 2.64 10.95 -6.16
CA VAL A 433 1.81 9.77 -6.49
C VAL A 433 1.76 9.62 -8.01
N ASN A 434 2.23 8.49 -8.53
CA ASN A 434 2.27 8.19 -9.95
C ASN A 434 1.07 7.29 -10.29
N ILE A 435 0.19 7.74 -11.19
CA ILE A 435 -1.11 7.12 -11.49
C ILE A 435 -1.15 6.78 -12.98
N PHE A 436 -0.90 5.53 -13.35
CA PHE A 436 -0.68 5.14 -14.74
C PHE A 436 -1.65 4.07 -15.22
N ASN A 437 -2.19 4.18 -16.43
CA ASN A 437 -2.83 3.05 -17.10
C ASN A 437 -4.00 2.42 -16.31
N ASN A 438 -4.69 3.18 -15.46
CA ASN A 438 -5.87 2.68 -14.75
C ASN A 438 -7.12 2.85 -15.62
N LEU A 439 -8.02 1.87 -15.56
CA LEU A 439 -9.36 1.95 -16.14
C LEU A 439 -10.36 2.33 -15.04
N ILE A 440 -10.94 3.52 -15.16
CA ILE A 440 -11.85 4.10 -14.17
C ILE A 440 -13.20 4.35 -14.84
N VAL A 441 -14.25 3.66 -14.39
CA VAL A 441 -15.62 3.78 -14.91
C VAL A 441 -16.58 4.00 -13.75
N THR A 442 -16.95 5.26 -13.47
CA THR A 442 -17.65 5.60 -12.22
C THR A 442 -18.51 6.84 -12.32
N SER A 443 -19.62 6.84 -11.57
CA SER A 443 -20.48 8.01 -11.31
C SER A 443 -19.89 8.97 -10.27
N SER A 444 -18.57 9.15 -10.28
CA SER A 444 -17.81 10.01 -9.37
C SER A 444 -16.65 10.68 -10.08
N ASN A 445 -15.78 11.38 -9.36
CA ASN A 445 -14.53 11.86 -9.95
C ASN A 445 -13.54 10.70 -10.22
N GLY A 446 -12.62 10.89 -11.15
CA GLY A 446 -11.47 10.02 -11.37
C GLY A 446 -10.40 10.26 -10.30
N ILE A 447 -9.50 11.20 -10.56
CA ILE A 447 -8.49 11.68 -9.59
C ILE A 447 -9.03 12.95 -8.94
N ALA A 448 -9.18 12.95 -7.62
CA ALA A 448 -9.82 14.05 -6.90
C ALA A 448 -9.01 14.51 -5.70
N LYS A 449 -9.00 15.84 -5.51
CA LYS A 449 -8.45 16.45 -4.31
C LYS A 449 -9.09 15.92 -3.02
N ALA A 450 -8.33 15.94 -1.94
CA ALA A 450 -8.81 15.64 -0.59
C ALA A 450 -8.17 16.61 0.40
N GLY A 451 -8.93 17.05 1.41
CA GLY A 451 -8.37 17.88 2.47
C GLY A 451 -7.62 17.03 3.50
N PHE A 452 -6.36 17.34 3.74
CA PHE A 452 -5.60 16.84 4.88
C PHE A 452 -4.94 18.01 5.61
N ASN A 453 -5.24 18.17 6.90
CA ASN A 453 -4.74 19.27 7.74
C ASN A 453 -4.92 20.68 7.13
N GLY A 454 -5.97 20.88 6.33
CA GLY A 454 -6.28 22.17 5.69
C GLY A 454 -5.62 22.40 4.33
N SER A 455 -4.82 21.46 3.84
CA SER A 455 -4.27 21.47 2.48
C SER A 455 -5.00 20.46 1.60
N SER A 456 -5.32 20.83 0.36
CA SER A 456 -5.88 19.91 -0.65
C SER A 456 -5.05 19.84 -1.92
N GLU A 457 -3.95 20.57 -1.95
CA GLU A 457 -2.92 20.50 -2.99
C GLU A 457 -2.35 19.08 -3.06
N PHE A 458 -1.95 18.63 -4.24
CA PHE A 458 -1.29 17.34 -4.43
C PHE A 458 -0.28 17.40 -5.57
N LEU A 459 0.73 16.52 -5.48
CA LEU A 459 1.74 16.32 -6.52
C LEU A 459 1.51 14.94 -7.15
N VAL A 460 1.01 14.92 -8.39
CA VAL A 460 0.76 13.66 -9.11
C VAL A 460 1.42 13.67 -10.49
N ALA A 461 1.67 12.48 -11.01
CA ALA A 461 1.85 12.27 -12.44
C ALA A 461 0.77 11.29 -12.90
N ALA A 462 -0.20 11.75 -13.68
CA ALA A 462 -1.27 10.91 -14.24
C ALA A 462 -1.04 10.71 -15.73
N LYS A 463 -0.83 9.46 -16.14
CA LYS A 463 -0.51 9.12 -17.53
C LYS A 463 -1.30 7.94 -18.05
N ASP A 464 -1.76 8.01 -19.31
CA ASP A 464 -2.37 6.90 -20.04
C ASP A 464 -3.56 6.24 -19.33
N ASN A 465 -4.23 6.94 -18.41
CA ASN A 465 -5.43 6.42 -17.75
C ASN A 465 -6.65 6.61 -18.66
N ILE A 466 -7.65 5.74 -18.49
CA ILE A 466 -8.97 5.89 -19.07
C ILE A 466 -9.96 6.20 -17.95
N MET A 467 -10.70 7.31 -18.07
CA MET A 467 -11.64 7.78 -17.07
C MET A 467 -12.97 8.13 -17.73
N ILE A 468 -14.01 7.37 -17.37
CA ILE A 468 -15.36 7.53 -17.88
C ILE A 468 -16.31 7.83 -16.74
N HIS A 469 -17.14 8.84 -16.97
CA HIS A 469 -18.11 9.37 -16.02
C HIS A 469 -19.48 9.53 -16.67
N ASP A 470 -20.54 9.40 -15.87
CA ASP A 470 -21.94 9.48 -16.32
C ASP A 470 -22.79 10.46 -15.51
N VAL A 471 -22.13 11.33 -14.73
CA VAL A 471 -22.76 12.41 -13.97
C VAL A 471 -21.96 13.69 -14.14
N GLN A 472 -22.60 14.85 -14.07
CA GLN A 472 -21.90 16.14 -13.96
C GLN A 472 -22.59 17.03 -12.94
N TRP A 473 -21.86 17.38 -11.88
CA TRP A 473 -22.27 18.36 -10.86
C TRP A 473 -21.14 19.36 -10.60
N SER A 474 -21.33 20.31 -9.68
CA SER A 474 -20.35 21.37 -9.40
C SER A 474 -18.98 20.87 -8.88
N ASN A 475 -18.92 19.66 -8.32
CA ASN A 475 -17.70 19.05 -7.77
C ASN A 475 -17.62 17.53 -8.04
N MET A 476 -18.36 17.04 -9.04
CA MET A 476 -18.46 15.61 -9.36
C MET A 476 -18.54 15.41 -10.86
N GLY A 477 -18.00 14.28 -11.35
CA GLY A 477 -18.02 13.94 -12.77
C GLY A 477 -16.79 14.37 -13.55
N TYR A 478 -15.73 14.77 -12.84
CA TYR A 478 -14.47 15.17 -13.43
C TYR A 478 -13.50 14.01 -13.48
N GLY A 479 -12.83 13.79 -14.62
CA GLY A 479 -11.69 12.87 -14.69
C GLY A 479 -10.57 13.31 -13.78
N ILE A 480 -10.28 14.61 -13.77
CA ILE A 480 -9.32 15.22 -12.85
C ILE A 480 -9.99 16.39 -12.16
N TYR A 481 -9.98 16.39 -10.82
CA TYR A 481 -10.50 17.47 -9.99
C TYR A 481 -9.39 18.07 -9.09
N ASP A 482 -8.50 18.82 -9.74
CA ASP A 482 -7.39 19.56 -9.15
C ASP A 482 -7.71 21.06 -9.10
N THR A 483 -8.26 21.52 -7.98
CA THR A 483 -8.54 22.95 -7.80
C THR A 483 -7.30 23.76 -7.43
N SER A 484 -6.18 23.10 -7.13
CA SER A 484 -4.96 23.73 -6.63
C SER A 484 -3.95 23.99 -7.74
N GLN A 485 -3.94 23.14 -8.77
CA GLN A 485 -3.23 23.33 -10.03
C GLN A 485 -1.73 23.60 -9.82
N LEU A 486 -1.08 22.73 -9.05
CA LEU A 486 0.37 22.83 -8.88
C LEU A 486 1.06 22.58 -10.22
N THR A 487 1.96 23.48 -10.63
CA THR A 487 2.67 23.40 -11.92
C THR A 487 3.62 22.21 -12.03
N SER A 488 3.95 21.56 -10.91
CA SER A 488 4.79 20.35 -10.88
C SER A 488 3.99 19.06 -11.07
N THR A 489 2.66 19.15 -11.11
CA THR A 489 1.78 18.04 -11.41
C THR A 489 1.69 17.84 -12.92
N VAL A 490 1.70 16.58 -13.36
CA VAL A 490 1.71 16.21 -14.78
C VAL A 490 0.45 15.44 -15.12
N TYR A 491 -0.25 15.86 -16.17
CA TYR A 491 -1.39 15.15 -16.75
C TYR A 491 -1.12 14.93 -18.24
N ASN A 492 -0.81 13.69 -18.63
CA ASN A 492 -0.38 13.36 -19.99
C ASN A 492 -1.21 12.21 -20.57
N ASN A 493 -1.75 12.40 -21.77
CA ASN A 493 -2.38 11.35 -22.57
C ASN A 493 -3.48 10.53 -21.84
N ASN A 494 -4.26 11.17 -20.98
CA ASN A 494 -5.40 10.51 -20.31
C ASN A 494 -6.64 10.61 -21.20
N TYR A 495 -7.35 9.50 -21.42
CA TYR A 495 -8.67 9.51 -22.02
C TYR A 495 -9.69 9.91 -20.94
N ILE A 496 -10.29 11.09 -21.05
CA ILE A 496 -11.30 11.58 -20.11
C ILE A 496 -12.58 11.86 -20.88
N PHE A 497 -13.66 11.20 -20.50
CA PHE A 497 -14.96 11.40 -21.14
C PHE A 497 -16.10 11.37 -20.14
N ASN A 498 -17.02 12.31 -20.27
CA ASN A 498 -18.26 12.36 -19.50
C ASN A 498 -19.46 12.18 -20.44
N SER A 499 -20.22 11.11 -20.26
CA SER A 499 -21.36 10.77 -21.13
C SER A 499 -22.59 11.64 -20.89
N GLU A 500 -22.72 12.27 -19.71
CA GLU A 500 -23.81 13.22 -19.42
C GLU A 500 -23.61 14.54 -20.20
N THR A 501 -22.35 14.98 -20.36
CA THR A 501 -22.02 16.23 -21.10
C THR A 501 -21.51 16.00 -22.52
N ASP A 502 -21.30 14.74 -22.92
CA ASP A 502 -20.76 14.31 -24.22
C ASP A 502 -19.42 14.99 -24.56
N ARG A 503 -18.56 15.16 -23.56
CA ARG A 503 -17.25 15.81 -23.68
C ARG A 503 -16.30 15.47 -22.52
N PRO A 504 -14.99 15.77 -22.62
CA PRO A 504 -14.10 15.72 -21.47
C PRO A 504 -14.49 16.74 -20.40
N GLU A 505 -14.49 16.31 -19.13
CA GLU A 505 -14.71 17.16 -17.95
C GLU A 505 -13.53 17.04 -16.99
N TYR A 506 -12.83 18.15 -16.73
CA TYR A 506 -11.76 18.22 -15.75
C TYR A 506 -11.56 19.64 -15.23
N VAL A 507 -10.96 19.74 -14.04
CA VAL A 507 -10.43 20.97 -13.44
C VAL A 507 -8.95 20.71 -13.17
N ALA A 508 -8.08 21.21 -14.04
CA ALA A 508 -6.63 21.02 -13.95
C ALA A 508 -5.90 22.07 -14.80
N ALA A 509 -4.65 22.38 -14.45
CA ALA A 509 -3.76 23.16 -15.30
C ALA A 509 -2.97 22.25 -16.23
N GLU A 510 -2.61 22.77 -17.41
CA GLU A 510 -1.59 22.18 -18.30
C GLU A 510 -1.81 20.69 -18.61
N VAL A 511 -3.06 20.31 -18.90
CA VAL A 511 -3.40 18.96 -19.36
C VAL A 511 -2.94 18.81 -20.80
N GLU A 512 -2.04 17.86 -21.04
CA GLU A 512 -1.69 17.47 -22.41
C GLU A 512 -2.79 16.57 -22.98
N ASP A 513 -3.29 16.95 -24.15
CA ASP A 513 -4.41 16.28 -24.81
C ASP A 513 -4.14 14.79 -25.04
N PHE A 514 -5.22 14.01 -25.01
CA PHE A 514 -5.20 12.63 -25.44
C PHE A 514 -4.72 12.54 -26.90
N LYS A 515 -3.73 11.69 -27.15
CA LYS A 515 -3.05 11.55 -28.45
C LYS A 515 -4.02 11.28 -29.60
N TYR A 516 -5.11 10.57 -29.33
CA TYR A 516 -6.15 10.24 -30.29
C TYR A 516 -7.43 11.03 -30.00
N TYR A 517 -7.32 12.35 -29.84
CA TYR A 517 -8.43 13.23 -29.45
C TYR A 517 -9.69 13.09 -30.32
N GLN A 518 -9.54 12.68 -31.59
CA GLN A 518 -10.67 12.40 -32.48
C GLN A 518 -11.55 11.24 -32.00
N ASP A 519 -10.99 10.37 -31.17
CA ASP A 519 -11.66 9.21 -30.59
C ASP A 519 -12.32 9.54 -29.24
N LEU A 520 -12.20 10.77 -28.73
CA LEU A 520 -12.96 11.25 -27.56
C LEU A 520 -14.43 11.47 -27.92
N ASN A 521 -15.20 10.38 -27.97
CA ASN A 521 -16.61 10.40 -28.33
C ASN A 521 -17.41 9.35 -27.56
N SER A 522 -18.73 9.50 -27.57
CA SER A 522 -19.66 8.61 -26.85
C SER A 522 -19.60 7.16 -27.35
N THR A 523 -19.32 6.91 -28.63
CA THR A 523 -19.21 5.54 -29.15
C THR A 523 -18.07 4.78 -28.49
N LEU A 524 -16.86 5.37 -28.44
CA LEU A 524 -15.73 4.73 -27.77
C LEU A 524 -15.93 4.66 -26.25
N ALA A 525 -16.51 5.70 -25.64
CA ALA A 525 -16.82 5.67 -24.21
C ALA A 525 -17.78 4.52 -23.84
N ASP A 526 -18.80 4.28 -24.65
CA ASP A 526 -19.73 3.17 -24.48
C ASP A 526 -19.02 1.82 -24.68
N GLU A 527 -18.16 1.69 -25.70
CA GLU A 527 -17.36 0.48 -25.92
C GLU A 527 -16.48 0.15 -24.71
N ILE A 528 -15.75 1.14 -24.19
CA ILE A 528 -14.89 0.99 -23.01
C ILE A 528 -15.70 0.59 -21.78
N SER A 529 -16.84 1.25 -21.53
CA SER A 529 -17.68 0.97 -20.36
C SER A 529 -18.21 -0.46 -20.33
N ASN A 530 -18.25 -1.12 -21.49
CA ASN A 530 -18.69 -2.51 -21.67
C ASN A 530 -17.54 -3.52 -21.88
N ALA A 531 -16.27 -3.08 -21.88
CA ALA A 531 -15.12 -3.91 -22.24
C ALA A 531 -14.66 -4.88 -21.13
N GLY A 532 -15.12 -4.70 -19.89
CA GLY A 532 -14.69 -5.47 -18.74
C GLY A 532 -13.54 -4.77 -17.99
N SER A 533 -12.57 -5.55 -17.52
CA SER A 533 -11.54 -5.07 -16.58
C SER A 533 -10.37 -4.31 -17.23
N TYR A 534 -10.24 -4.36 -18.56
CA TYR A 534 -9.23 -3.60 -19.29
C TYR A 534 -9.74 -3.21 -20.68
N PHE A 535 -9.04 -2.26 -21.29
CA PHE A 535 -9.28 -1.82 -22.66
C PHE A 535 -7.95 -1.66 -23.42
N LEU A 536 -7.96 -1.94 -24.73
CA LEU A 536 -6.81 -1.71 -25.61
C LEU A 536 -6.95 -0.36 -26.30
N LEU A 537 -6.10 0.61 -25.92
CA LEU A 537 -6.13 1.93 -26.56
C LEU A 537 -5.83 1.83 -28.07
N PRO A 538 -6.43 2.71 -28.89
CA PRO A 538 -6.15 2.73 -30.32
C PRO A 538 -4.68 3.08 -30.62
N GLY A 539 -4.21 2.62 -31.77
CA GLY A 539 -2.85 2.87 -32.28
C GLY A 539 -1.74 2.04 -31.63
N GLU A 540 -0.53 2.14 -32.18
CA GLU A 540 0.64 1.42 -31.68
C GLU A 540 1.20 2.08 -30.41
N HIS A 541 1.46 1.26 -29.39
CA HIS A 541 2.15 1.69 -28.18
C HIS A 541 3.65 1.72 -28.43
N GLN A 542 4.25 2.91 -28.32
CA GLN A 542 5.70 3.09 -28.38
C GLN A 542 6.21 3.38 -26.97
N GLY A 543 7.12 2.52 -26.49
CA GLY A 543 7.70 2.63 -25.15
C GLY A 543 7.12 1.61 -24.18
N ASN A 544 7.50 0.33 -24.34
CA ASN A 544 7.27 -0.68 -23.33
C ASN A 544 8.24 -0.43 -22.17
N ASN A 545 7.71 -0.06 -21.02
CA ASN A 545 8.43 -0.16 -19.75
C ASN A 545 7.66 -1.10 -18.82
N ASN A 546 8.29 -1.51 -17.72
CA ASN A 546 7.71 -2.46 -16.77
C ASN A 546 6.44 -1.99 -16.02
N LEU A 547 5.97 -0.74 -16.16
CA LEU A 547 4.70 -0.28 -15.58
C LEU A 547 3.54 -0.29 -16.57
N SER A 548 3.82 -0.50 -17.86
CA SER A 548 2.81 -0.58 -18.93
C SER A 548 2.71 -1.99 -19.49
N LYS A 549 1.52 -2.38 -19.95
CA LYS A 549 1.27 -3.66 -20.62
C LYS A 549 0.90 -3.43 -22.07
N SER A 550 1.42 -4.27 -22.97
CA SER A 550 1.12 -4.22 -24.40
C SER A 550 0.54 -5.56 -24.86
N ILE A 551 -0.61 -5.52 -25.52
CA ILE A 551 -1.27 -6.68 -26.12
C ILE A 551 -1.47 -6.37 -27.60
N ASP A 552 -0.96 -7.23 -28.48
CA ASP A 552 -0.99 -7.05 -29.93
C ASP A 552 -0.45 -5.68 -30.40
N GLY A 553 0.57 -5.17 -29.70
CA GLY A 553 1.20 -3.88 -29.99
C GLY A 553 0.43 -2.66 -29.52
N LYS A 554 -0.69 -2.84 -28.80
CA LYS A 554 -1.53 -1.77 -28.23
C LYS A 554 -1.37 -1.71 -26.72
N LEU A 555 -1.50 -0.50 -26.18
CA LEU A 555 -1.46 -0.28 -24.73
C LEU A 555 -2.72 -0.86 -24.08
N ALA A 556 -2.55 -1.81 -23.17
CA ALA A 556 -3.61 -2.31 -22.32
C ALA A 556 -3.72 -1.43 -21.08
N VAL A 557 -4.92 -0.90 -20.83
CA VAL A 557 -5.25 0.00 -19.72
C VAL A 557 -6.29 -0.67 -18.83
N GLY A 558 -6.01 -0.76 -17.54
CA GLY A 558 -6.81 -1.53 -16.58
C GLY A 558 -6.20 -2.89 -16.23
N LYS A 559 -6.98 -3.70 -15.52
CA LYS A 559 -6.57 -5.00 -14.99
C LYS A 559 -6.67 -6.08 -16.07
N THR A 560 -5.52 -6.58 -16.47
CA THR A 560 -5.37 -7.72 -17.39
C THR A 560 -5.25 -9.03 -16.62
N GLU A 561 -5.47 -10.16 -17.32
CA GLU A 561 -5.34 -11.51 -16.74
C GLU A 561 -3.89 -11.89 -16.41
#